data_AF-A0A0A0DES1-F1
#
_entry.id   AF-A0A0A0DES1-F1
#
_cell.length_a   1.000
_cell.length_b   1.000
_cell.length_c   1.000
_cell.angle_alpha   90.00
_cell.angle_beta   90.00
_cell.angle_gamma   90.00
#
_symmetry.space_group_name_H-M   'P 1'
#
loop_
_entity.id
_entity.type
_entity.pdbx_description
1 polymer ?
#
loop_
_entity_poly.entity_id
_entity_poly.type
_entity_poly.pdbx_seq_one_letter_code
_entity_poly.pdbx_strand_id
1 'polypeptide(L)'
;MGRFGHMGGGNFSDIPSEGPYTYSQRSIPYVENLKAYHNGNFKTDSYFDKIDAISEGDIKTFNRILREEGIEEVSQKDFARYSADYRTYLEKTSNELNMSYEDIKYGVHRKAAEWGDMSGGAEQIVTPFRGDVMLDLGMMEEF
;
A
#
# COMPACT_ATOMS: atom_id res chain seq x y z
N MET A 1 -0.32 9.79 4.85
CA MET A 1 -0.16 8.57 5.69
C MET A 1 1.25 8.50 6.23
N GLY A 2 1.47 7.87 7.39
CA GLY A 2 2.77 7.71 8.01
C GLY A 2 3.06 6.26 8.41
N ARG A 3 4.27 5.76 8.13
CA ARG A 3 4.71 4.38 8.39
C ARG A 3 6.05 4.36 9.12
N PHE A 4 6.20 3.52 10.15
CA PHE A 4 7.50 3.24 10.78
C PHE A 4 8.10 1.92 10.24
N GLY A 5 9.24 2.00 9.53
CA GLY A 5 9.97 0.85 8.99
C GLY A 5 10.54 1.07 7.58
N HIS A 6 11.36 0.15 7.07
CA HIS A 6 11.97 0.25 5.73
C HIS A 6 10.92 0.19 4.61
N MET A 7 10.91 1.14 3.66
CA MET A 7 9.91 1.30 2.56
C MET A 7 9.55 0.06 1.72
N GLY A 8 10.27 -1.06 1.84
CA GLY A 8 9.91 -2.34 1.24
C GLY A 8 8.78 -3.11 1.95
N GLY A 9 7.75 -2.46 2.52
CA GLY A 9 6.59 -3.13 3.12
C GLY A 9 5.26 -2.49 2.69
N GLY A 10 4.15 -3.23 2.81
CA GLY A 10 2.82 -2.83 2.31
C GLY A 10 1.79 -2.36 3.35
N ASN A 11 2.20 -2.01 4.57
CA ASN A 11 1.30 -1.58 5.66
C ASN A 11 1.52 -0.09 6.00
N PHE A 12 0.48 0.73 5.92
CA PHE A 12 0.51 2.18 6.20
C PHE A 12 -0.52 2.58 7.28
N SER A 13 -0.36 3.76 7.90
CA SER A 13 -1.36 4.36 8.80
C SER A 13 -1.65 5.80 8.42
N ASP A 14 -2.80 6.35 8.80
CA ASP A 14 -3.11 7.76 8.73
C ASP A 14 -2.28 8.62 9.72
N ILE A 15 -2.30 9.94 9.54
CA ILE A 15 -1.63 10.91 10.42
C ILE A 15 -2.72 11.84 10.99
N PRO A 16 -3.14 11.65 12.24
CA PRO A 16 -4.09 12.53 12.90
C PRO A 16 -3.58 13.97 13.00
N SER A 17 -4.50 14.93 13.12
CA SER A 17 -4.21 16.36 13.29
C SER A 17 -3.39 16.69 14.53
N GLU A 18 -3.32 15.77 15.51
CA GLU A 18 -2.57 15.91 16.76
C GLU A 18 -1.16 15.31 16.70
N GLY A 19 -0.77 14.69 15.58
CA GLY A 19 0.53 14.05 15.38
C GLY A 19 0.45 12.54 15.13
N PRO A 20 1.56 11.89 14.75
CA PRO A 20 1.59 10.46 14.41
C PRO A 20 1.17 9.55 15.58
N TYR A 21 0.40 8.49 15.27
CA TYR A 21 0.09 7.43 16.24
C TYR A 21 1.37 6.83 16.85
N THR A 22 1.32 6.58 18.15
CA THR A 22 2.39 5.95 18.93
C THR A 22 2.58 4.48 18.57
N TYR A 23 3.74 3.90 18.93
CA TYR A 23 4.05 2.48 18.66
C TYR A 23 3.05 1.49 19.31
N SER A 24 2.53 1.83 20.50
CA SER A 24 1.53 1.01 21.20
C SER A 24 0.16 0.99 20.49
N GLN A 25 -0.25 2.13 19.92
CA GLN A 25 -1.48 2.21 19.12
C GLN A 25 -1.37 1.45 17.78
N ARG A 26 -0.14 1.23 17.30
CA ARG A 26 0.18 0.50 16.06
C ARG A 26 0.54 -0.98 16.27
N SER A 27 0.61 -1.45 17.52
CA SER A 27 0.98 -2.83 17.91
C SER A 27 2.34 -3.31 17.36
N ILE A 28 3.38 -2.47 17.36
CA ILE A 28 4.73 -2.80 16.85
C ILE A 28 5.70 -3.06 18.04
N PRO A 29 6.35 -4.23 18.15
CA PRO A 29 7.10 -4.65 19.35
C PRO A 29 8.54 -4.11 19.47
N TYR A 30 8.91 -2.99 18.85
CA TYR A 30 10.30 -2.47 18.86
C TYR A 30 10.40 -0.99 19.31
N VAL A 31 11.60 -0.62 19.80
CA VAL A 31 11.99 0.72 20.29
C VAL A 31 11.72 1.82 19.24
N GLU A 32 11.16 2.95 19.67
CA GLU A 32 10.86 4.12 18.83
C GLU A 32 12.06 4.57 17.98
N ASN A 33 11.90 4.58 16.66
CA ASN A 33 12.87 5.18 15.74
C ASN A 33 12.18 6.19 14.82
N LEU A 34 12.14 7.44 15.27
CA LEU A 34 11.60 8.59 14.54
C LEU A 34 12.24 8.81 13.15
N LYS A 35 13.42 8.24 12.87
CA LYS A 35 14.08 8.32 11.56
C LYS A 35 13.53 7.34 10.51
N ALA A 36 12.65 6.42 10.89
CA ALA A 36 12.05 5.43 10.00
C ALA A 36 10.59 5.76 9.64
N TYR A 37 10.14 6.99 9.93
CA TYR A 37 8.80 7.48 9.66
C TYR A 37 8.70 8.03 8.23
N HIS A 38 8.06 7.29 7.32
CA HIS A 38 7.82 7.73 5.94
C HIS A 38 6.42 8.28 5.79
N ASN A 39 6.30 9.49 5.24
CA ASN A 39 5.03 10.16 4.98
C ASN A 39 4.79 10.26 3.48
N GLY A 40 3.59 9.89 3.03
CA GLY A 40 3.21 10.05 1.64
C GLY A 40 1.71 10.25 1.43
N ASN A 41 1.36 10.90 0.32
CA ASN A 41 -0.01 11.03 -0.15
C ASN A 41 -0.30 10.00 -1.23
N PHE A 42 -1.41 9.28 -1.10
CA PHE A 42 -1.93 8.46 -2.18
C PHE A 42 -2.46 9.36 -3.30
N LYS A 43 -2.03 9.09 -4.52
CA LYS A 43 -2.64 9.68 -5.72
C LYS A 43 -3.84 8.83 -6.13
N THR A 44 -5.01 9.15 -5.58
CA THR A 44 -6.24 8.41 -5.87
C THR A 44 -6.69 8.52 -7.32
N ASP A 45 -6.28 9.56 -8.03
CA ASP A 45 -6.79 9.93 -9.35
C ASP A 45 -6.56 8.84 -10.42
N SER A 46 -5.43 8.12 -10.33
CA SER A 46 -5.08 7.05 -11.27
C SER A 46 -4.77 5.72 -10.60
N TYR A 47 -4.81 5.67 -9.27
CA TYR A 47 -4.56 4.45 -8.50
C TYR A 47 -5.48 3.31 -8.92
N PHE A 48 -6.80 3.56 -8.95
CA PHE A 48 -7.78 2.54 -9.29
C PHE A 48 -7.60 2.03 -10.73
N ASP A 49 -7.42 2.93 -11.69
CA ASP A 49 -7.20 2.58 -13.10
C ASP A 49 -5.93 1.74 -13.31
N LYS A 50 -4.86 2.04 -12.56
CA LYS A 50 -3.62 1.26 -12.60
C LYS A 50 -3.80 -0.13 -11.97
N ILE A 51 -4.53 -0.23 -10.86
CA ILE A 51 -4.86 -1.53 -10.26
C ILE A 51 -5.74 -2.36 -11.21
N ASP A 52 -6.73 -1.74 -11.86
CA ASP A 52 -7.59 -2.38 -12.83
C ASP A 52 -6.79 -2.95 -14.00
N ALA A 53 -5.94 -2.12 -14.62
CA ALA A 53 -5.08 -2.54 -15.71
C ALA A 53 -4.16 -3.71 -15.31
N ILE A 54 -3.59 -3.70 -14.10
CA ILE A 54 -2.79 -4.83 -13.60
C ILE A 54 -3.64 -6.09 -13.38
N SER A 55 -4.84 -5.92 -12.82
CA SER A 55 -5.76 -7.03 -12.52
C SER A 55 -6.27 -7.72 -13.79
N GLU A 56 -6.48 -6.95 -14.86
CA GLU A 56 -6.95 -7.40 -16.16
C GLU A 56 -5.80 -7.86 -17.08
N GLY A 57 -4.55 -7.61 -16.68
CA GLY A 57 -3.37 -7.91 -17.48
C GLY A 57 -3.17 -6.97 -18.68
N ASP A 58 -3.76 -5.77 -18.64
CA ASP A 58 -3.71 -4.78 -19.71
C ASP A 58 -2.52 -3.81 -19.56
N ILE A 59 -1.35 -4.28 -20.00
CA ILE A 59 -0.14 -3.45 -20.04
C ILE A 59 -0.29 -2.21 -20.93
N LYS A 60 -1.15 -2.24 -21.95
CA LYS A 60 -1.32 -1.09 -22.87
C LYS A 60 -2.01 0.05 -22.15
N THR A 61 -3.09 -0.25 -21.42
CA THR A 61 -3.78 0.73 -20.59
C THR A 61 -2.87 1.21 -19.45
N PHE A 62 -2.15 0.30 -18.80
CA PHE A 62 -1.21 0.65 -17.74
C PHE A 62 -0.12 1.64 -18.21
N ASN A 63 0.60 1.31 -19.29
CA ASN A 63 1.64 2.18 -19.84
C ASN A 63 1.09 3.49 -20.42
N ARG A 64 -0.16 3.50 -20.91
CA ARG A 64 -0.83 4.74 -21.32
C ARG A 64 -1.00 5.70 -20.13
N ILE A 65 -1.46 5.19 -18.98
CA ILE A 65 -1.64 6.00 -17.77
C ILE A 65 -0.30 6.55 -17.29
N LEU A 66 0.74 5.70 -17.21
CA LEU A 66 2.09 6.14 -16.81
C LEU A 66 2.60 7.28 -17.70
N ARG A 67 2.46 7.15 -19.02
CA ARG A 67 2.88 8.17 -19.99
C ARG A 67 2.09 9.47 -19.84
N GLU A 68 0.78 9.41 -19.59
CA GLU A 68 -0.06 10.59 -19.34
C GLU A 68 0.38 11.36 -18.08
N GLU A 69 1.00 10.67 -17.13
CA GLU A 69 1.58 11.25 -15.90
C GLU A 69 3.06 11.63 -16.02
N GLY A 70 3.68 11.40 -17.18
CA GLY A 70 5.11 11.66 -17.38
C GLY A 70 6.03 10.63 -16.73
N ILE A 71 5.52 9.44 -16.42
CA ILE A 71 6.27 8.31 -15.86
C ILE A 71 6.69 7.38 -17.01
N GLU A 72 7.88 6.78 -16.89
CA GLU A 72 8.40 5.84 -17.89
C GLU A 72 7.51 4.60 -18.00
N GLU A 73 7.30 4.13 -19.23
CA GLU A 73 6.57 2.90 -19.50
C GLU A 73 7.32 1.68 -18.96
N VAL A 74 6.59 0.69 -18.44
CA VAL A 74 7.21 -0.52 -17.92
C VAL A 74 7.33 -1.59 -18.99
N SER A 75 8.34 -2.45 -18.85
CA SER A 75 8.51 -3.60 -19.74
C SER A 75 7.46 -4.69 -19.47
N GLN A 76 7.23 -5.58 -20.43
CA GLN A 76 6.37 -6.76 -20.23
C GLN A 76 6.82 -7.62 -19.04
N LYS A 77 8.13 -7.68 -18.79
CA LYS A 77 8.70 -8.45 -17.68
C LYS A 77 8.35 -7.82 -16.33
N ASP A 78 8.48 -6.50 -16.23
CA ASP A 78 8.16 -5.78 -14.98
C ASP A 78 6.66 -5.78 -14.73
N PHE A 79 5.85 -5.59 -15.77
CA PHE A 79 4.40 -5.73 -15.69
C PHE A 79 3.97 -7.12 -15.20
N ALA A 80 4.55 -8.19 -15.75
CA ALA A 80 4.27 -9.56 -15.31
C ALA A 80 4.65 -9.78 -13.83
N ARG A 81 5.69 -9.12 -13.33
CA ARG A 81 6.06 -9.12 -11.91
C ARG A 81 5.01 -8.41 -11.07
N TYR A 82 4.54 -7.22 -11.48
CA TYR A 82 3.48 -6.50 -10.75
C TYR A 82 2.17 -7.30 -10.73
N SER A 83 1.79 -7.95 -11.83
CA SER A 83 0.62 -8.84 -11.84
C SER A 83 0.79 -10.09 -10.97
N ALA A 84 2.02 -10.59 -10.79
CA ALA A 84 2.29 -11.69 -9.85
C ALA A 84 2.19 -11.21 -8.39
N ASP A 85 2.82 -10.09 -8.07
CA ASP A 85 2.77 -9.48 -6.74
C ASP A 85 1.31 -9.16 -6.33
N TYR A 86 0.52 -8.61 -7.26
CA TYR A 86 -0.91 -8.34 -7.06
C TYR A 86 -1.72 -9.61 -6.74
N ARG A 87 -1.48 -10.70 -7.48
CA ARG A 87 -2.16 -11.99 -7.22
C ARG A 87 -1.77 -12.57 -5.86
N THR A 88 -0.50 -12.49 -5.49
CA THR A 88 -0.03 -12.90 -4.16
C THR A 88 -0.70 -12.07 -3.05
N TYR A 89 -0.87 -10.77 -3.26
CA TYR A 89 -1.64 -9.92 -2.34
C TYR A 89 -3.08 -10.41 -2.19
N LEU A 90 -3.79 -10.67 -3.30
CA LEU A 90 -5.17 -11.14 -3.25
C LEU A 90 -5.30 -12.46 -2.50
N GLU A 91 -4.48 -13.45 -2.85
CA GLU A 91 -4.49 -14.78 -2.22
C GLU A 91 -4.22 -14.69 -0.71
N LYS A 92 -3.16 -13.97 -0.34
CA LYS A 92 -2.78 -13.83 1.07
C LYS A 92 -3.86 -13.10 1.87
N THR A 93 -4.31 -11.96 1.38
CA THR A 93 -5.25 -11.08 2.09
C THR A 93 -6.63 -11.72 2.18
N SER A 94 -7.10 -12.37 1.12
CA SER A 94 -8.37 -13.10 1.12
C SER A 94 -8.37 -14.24 2.15
N ASN A 95 -7.28 -15.02 2.21
CA ASN A 95 -7.14 -16.10 3.18
C ASN A 95 -7.03 -15.59 4.62
N GLU A 96 -6.22 -14.57 4.87
CA GLU A 96 -6.00 -14.01 6.22
C GLU A 96 -7.25 -13.32 6.77
N LEU A 97 -8.02 -12.66 5.89
CA LEU A 97 -9.14 -11.80 6.27
C LEU A 97 -10.51 -12.44 6.03
N ASN A 98 -10.56 -13.59 5.37
CA ASN A 98 -11.78 -14.27 4.91
C ASN A 98 -12.71 -13.33 4.12
N MET A 99 -12.12 -12.59 3.16
CA MET A 99 -12.80 -11.62 2.29
C MET A 99 -12.71 -12.04 0.83
N SER A 100 -13.68 -11.64 0.01
CA SER A 100 -13.63 -11.92 -1.44
C SER A 100 -12.54 -11.09 -2.13
N TYR A 101 -12.08 -11.51 -3.31
CA TYR A 101 -11.09 -10.75 -4.09
C TYR A 101 -11.61 -9.36 -4.49
N GLU A 102 -12.92 -9.24 -4.75
CA GLU A 102 -13.56 -7.96 -5.07
C GLU A 102 -13.48 -6.98 -3.90
N ASP A 103 -13.71 -7.45 -2.67
CA ASP A 103 -13.69 -6.60 -1.47
C ASP A 103 -12.30 -6.09 -1.12
N ILE A 104 -11.24 -6.74 -1.60
CA ILE A 104 -9.85 -6.41 -1.29
C ILE A 104 -9.10 -5.82 -2.50
N LYS A 105 -9.75 -5.73 -3.66
CA LYS A 105 -9.15 -5.38 -4.97
C LYS A 105 -8.24 -4.17 -4.89
N TYR A 106 -8.67 -3.11 -4.19
CA TYR A 106 -7.98 -1.83 -4.14
C TYR A 106 -7.18 -1.60 -2.85
N GLY A 107 -7.02 -2.62 -2.01
CA GLY A 107 -6.49 -2.46 -0.66
C GLY A 107 -7.59 -2.58 0.40
N VAL A 108 -7.18 -2.83 1.64
CA VAL A 108 -8.09 -2.95 2.79
C VAL A 108 -7.70 -1.94 3.85
N HIS A 109 -8.68 -1.18 4.31
CA HIS A 109 -8.56 -0.27 5.45
C HIS A 109 -9.11 -0.97 6.71
N ARG A 110 -8.31 -1.10 7.77
CA ARG A 110 -8.72 -1.71 9.04
C ARG A 110 -8.18 -0.94 10.22
N LYS A 111 -8.79 -1.11 11.39
CA LYS A 111 -8.17 -0.73 12.66
C LYS A 111 -7.24 -1.83 13.15
N ALA A 112 -6.04 -1.48 13.60
CA ALA A 112 -5.10 -2.38 14.24
C ALA A 112 -5.75 -3.01 15.48
N ALA A 113 -5.70 -4.34 15.58
CA ALA A 113 -6.18 -5.05 16.76
C ALA A 113 -5.23 -4.88 17.96
N GLU A 114 -5.79 -4.99 19.16
CA GLU A 114 -5.03 -5.09 20.42
C GLU A 114 -4.15 -6.34 20.41
N TRP A 115 -2.91 -6.23 20.90
CA TRP A 115 -1.99 -7.38 21.01
C TRP A 115 -1.13 -7.30 22.27
N GLY A 116 -1.33 -8.22 23.21
CA GLY A 116 -0.67 -8.17 24.53
C GLY A 116 -1.15 -6.97 25.35
N ASP A 117 -0.22 -6.20 25.92
CA ASP A 117 -0.51 -4.95 26.65
C ASP A 117 -0.67 -3.72 25.73
N MET A 118 -0.72 -3.92 24.40
CA MET A 118 -0.82 -2.83 23.42
C MET A 118 -2.28 -2.56 23.05
N SER A 119 -2.67 -1.28 23.10
CA SER A 119 -4.06 -0.83 22.97
C SER A 119 -4.63 -0.92 21.55
N GLY A 120 -3.80 -1.17 20.52
CA GLY A 120 -4.24 -1.15 19.13
C GLY A 120 -4.93 0.16 18.74
N GLY A 121 -5.76 0.11 17.69
CA GLY A 121 -6.67 1.20 17.31
C GLY A 121 -6.20 2.15 16.21
N ALA A 122 -4.94 2.10 15.77
CA ALA A 122 -4.47 2.87 14.61
C ALA A 122 -5.03 2.31 13.30
N GLU A 123 -5.41 3.14 12.33
CA GLU A 123 -5.80 2.64 11.02
C GLU A 123 -4.56 2.02 10.33
N GLN A 124 -4.79 0.86 9.73
CA GLN A 124 -3.86 0.06 8.95
C GLN A 124 -4.46 -0.08 7.56
N ILE A 125 -3.69 0.34 6.57
CA ILE A 125 -4.04 0.25 5.17
C ILE A 125 -3.09 -0.77 4.56
N VAL A 126 -3.65 -1.90 4.17
CA VAL A 126 -2.96 -2.96 3.46
C VAL A 126 -3.19 -2.72 1.97
N THR A 127 -2.12 -2.42 1.24
CA THR A 127 -2.19 -2.15 -0.19
C THR A 127 -1.68 -3.31 -1.04
N PRO A 128 -2.10 -3.41 -2.31
CA PRO A 128 -1.60 -4.46 -3.20
C PRO A 128 -0.10 -4.38 -3.48
N PHE A 129 0.48 -3.18 -3.36
CA PHE A 129 1.89 -2.92 -3.60
C PHE A 129 2.58 -2.29 -2.39
N ARG A 130 3.89 -2.49 -2.34
CA ARG A 130 4.78 -1.85 -1.37
C ARG A 130 4.98 -0.37 -1.71
N GLY A 131 5.33 0.44 -0.73
CA GLY A 131 5.50 1.90 -0.89
C GLY A 131 6.49 2.31 -1.96
N ASP A 132 7.63 1.61 -2.07
CA ASP A 132 8.64 1.83 -3.12
C ASP A 132 8.03 1.68 -4.53
N VAL A 133 7.31 0.57 -4.75
CA VAL A 133 6.64 0.31 -6.03
C VAL A 133 5.55 1.35 -6.31
N MET A 134 4.82 1.76 -5.28
CA MET A 134 3.79 2.78 -5.42
C MET A 134 4.35 4.16 -5.75
N LEU A 135 5.53 4.51 -5.25
CA LEU A 135 6.23 5.74 -5.64
C LEU A 135 6.69 5.68 -7.09
N ASP A 136 7.36 4.59 -7.48
CA ASP A 136 7.86 4.39 -8.85
C ASP A 136 6.73 4.44 -9.88
N LEU A 137 5.54 3.94 -9.52
CA LEU A 137 4.36 3.91 -10.39
C LEU A 137 3.47 5.15 -10.23
N GLY A 138 3.87 6.16 -9.47
CA GLY A 138 3.10 7.39 -9.25
C GLY A 138 1.75 7.18 -8.58
N MET A 139 1.58 6.07 -7.85
CA MET A 139 0.41 5.78 -7.01
C MET A 139 0.52 6.49 -5.64
N MET A 140 1.72 6.92 -5.28
CA MET A 140 2.03 7.65 -4.06
C MET A 140 3.09 8.73 -4.35
N GLU A 141 3.12 9.77 -3.53
CA GLU A 141 4.23 10.74 -3.45
C GLU A 141 4.72 10.85 -2.01
N GLU A 142 6.05 10.88 -1.80
CA GLU A 142 6.69 11.14 -0.50
C GLU A 142 6.76 12.64 -0.18
N PHE A 143 6.78 12.98 1.11
CA PHE A 143 7.11 14.31 1.65
C PHE A 143 8.37 14.30 2.50
#